data_AF-A0AAX3UC67-F1
#
_entry.id   AF-A0AAX3UC67-F1
#
_cell.length_a   1.000
_cell.length_b   1.000
_cell.length_c   1.000
_cell.angle_alpha   90.00
_cell.angle_beta   90.00
_cell.angle_gamma   90.00
#
_symmetry.space_group_name_H-M   'P 1'
#
loop_
_entity.id
_entity.type
_entity.pdbx_description
1 polymer ?
#
loop_
_entity_poly.entity_id
_entity_poly.type
_entity_poly.pdbx_seq_one_letter_code
_entity_poly.pdbx_strand_id
1 'polypeptide(L)'
;MTKKLPQDQIKYPRIHENDRHLIEHMWNDEKLTQSEIARKLNRSQSAISRELKRGNIFDFSNLSKRQLFNLEIHSRIKYSALRGQFLATQKSVRRGNGSKLLTPELKELIEHWVNVEHWTPEQIAEAKVSDIEVSASTIRNWAKQGKIYLRPYYRKRAHNTDAEKVKIKTQYQKQREIDRLRSQLKSQGILVHHSIYERPPKINTRKQFGHWEIDLVLPAKGKNGEINDKSAILTLVERKTRFYVLVKIDSKQSFDVIKGFRYLVDCKIKPNT
;
A
#
# COMPACT_ATOMS: atom_id res chain seq x y z
N MET A 1 0.47 -51.69 19.95
CA MET A 1 0.70 -50.26 20.26
C MET A 1 0.83 -49.48 18.96
N THR A 2 -0.24 -48.82 18.52
CA THR A 2 -0.22 -48.00 17.30
C THR A 2 0.56 -46.71 17.58
N LYS A 3 1.71 -46.55 16.93
CA LYS A 3 2.53 -45.33 17.02
C LYS A 3 1.69 -44.14 16.54
N LYS A 4 1.31 -43.23 17.44
CA LYS A 4 0.71 -41.95 17.07
C LYS A 4 1.74 -41.16 16.26
N LEU A 5 1.37 -40.76 15.05
CA LEU A 5 2.19 -39.90 14.20
C LEU A 5 2.39 -38.52 14.87
N PRO A 6 3.53 -37.85 14.67
CA PRO A 6 3.79 -36.51 15.18
C PRO A 6 2.72 -35.52 14.73
N GLN A 7 2.29 -34.66 15.66
CA GLN A 7 1.12 -33.77 15.50
C GLN A 7 1.28 -32.76 14.34
N ASP A 8 2.53 -32.49 13.92
CA ASP A 8 2.89 -31.50 12.89
C ASP A 8 2.73 -32.01 11.43
N GLN A 9 2.39 -33.28 11.21
CA GLN A 9 2.26 -33.86 9.85
C GLN A 9 0.82 -34.20 9.42
N ILE A 10 -0.18 -33.98 10.29
CA ILE A 10 -1.56 -34.35 10.00
C ILE A 10 -2.23 -33.25 9.16
N LYS A 11 -2.30 -33.46 7.83
CA LYS A 11 -3.14 -32.64 6.95
C LYS A 11 -4.60 -33.10 7.05
N TYR A 12 -5.43 -32.29 7.70
CA TYR A 12 -6.87 -32.55 7.76
C TYR A 12 -7.55 -32.24 6.43
N PRO A 13 -8.43 -33.11 5.91
CA PRO A 13 -9.20 -32.85 4.70
C PRO A 13 -10.10 -31.62 4.84
N ARG A 14 -10.44 -31.01 3.70
CA ARG A 14 -11.42 -29.92 3.65
C ARG A 14 -12.79 -30.43 4.09
N ILE A 15 -13.56 -29.60 4.79
CA ILE A 15 -14.95 -29.91 5.16
C ILE A 15 -15.84 -29.80 3.92
N HIS A 16 -16.39 -30.93 3.48
CA HIS A 16 -17.33 -31.02 2.36
C HIS A 16 -18.78 -30.88 2.82
N GLU A 17 -19.72 -30.82 1.87
CA GLU A 17 -21.15 -30.65 2.15
C GLU A 17 -21.72 -31.76 3.04
N ASN A 18 -21.37 -33.02 2.76
CA ASN A 18 -21.77 -34.15 3.60
C ASN A 18 -21.22 -34.02 5.03
N ASP A 19 -19.97 -33.60 5.19
CA ASP A 19 -19.39 -33.32 6.52
C ASP A 19 -20.18 -32.23 7.25
N ARG A 20 -20.70 -31.22 6.55
CA ARG A 20 -21.51 -30.16 7.15
C ARG A 20 -22.83 -30.69 7.70
N HIS A 21 -23.53 -31.56 6.96
CA HIS A 21 -24.77 -32.17 7.46
C HIS A 21 -24.51 -33.07 8.67
N LEU A 22 -23.40 -33.81 8.69
CA LEU A 22 -23.00 -34.59 9.87
C LEU A 22 -22.67 -33.69 11.07
N ILE A 23 -21.98 -32.56 10.85
CA ILE A 23 -21.73 -31.57 11.92
C ILE A 23 -23.04 -31.00 12.44
N GLU A 24 -24.03 -30.75 11.58
CA GLU A 24 -25.35 -30.26 11.98
C GLU A 24 -26.07 -31.23 12.90
N HIS A 25 -26.19 -32.49 12.52
CA HIS A 25 -26.78 -33.53 13.36
C HIS A 25 -26.03 -33.68 14.70
N MET A 26 -24.70 -33.83 14.65
CA MET A 26 -23.89 -34.03 15.86
C MET A 26 -23.91 -32.83 16.82
N TRP A 27 -24.00 -31.61 16.30
CA TRP A 27 -23.99 -30.39 17.13
C TRP A 27 -25.37 -30.03 17.67
N ASN A 28 -26.40 -30.14 16.83
CA ASN A 28 -27.75 -29.71 17.16
C ASN A 28 -28.51 -30.77 17.96
N ASP A 29 -28.40 -32.03 17.55
CA ASP A 29 -29.24 -33.13 18.03
C ASP A 29 -28.49 -33.97 19.08
N GLU A 30 -27.27 -34.42 18.76
CA GLU A 30 -26.45 -35.20 19.72
C GLU A 30 -25.73 -34.33 20.77
N LYS A 31 -25.74 -33.01 20.63
CA LYS A 31 -25.07 -32.04 21.54
C LYS A 31 -23.59 -32.38 21.83
N LEU A 32 -22.88 -32.90 20.84
CA LEU A 32 -21.48 -33.25 20.99
C LEU A 32 -20.55 -32.03 21.05
N THR A 33 -19.48 -32.15 21.84
CA THR A 33 -18.45 -31.13 21.93
C THR A 33 -17.65 -31.02 20.62
N GLN A 34 -17.02 -29.86 20.39
CA GLN A 34 -16.19 -29.63 19.19
C GLN A 34 -15.06 -30.66 19.06
N SER A 35 -14.52 -31.13 20.18
CA SER A 35 -13.45 -32.13 20.24
C SER A 35 -13.95 -33.54 19.90
N GLU A 36 -15.20 -33.88 20.21
CA GLU A 36 -15.81 -35.16 19.84
C GLU A 36 -16.14 -35.19 18.35
N ILE A 37 -16.75 -34.11 17.84
CA ILE A 37 -17.04 -33.96 16.41
C ILE A 37 -15.74 -34.03 15.59
N ALA A 38 -14.69 -33.37 16.06
CA ALA A 38 -13.37 -33.41 15.44
C ALA A 38 -12.79 -34.83 15.38
N ARG A 39 -12.93 -35.62 16.46
CA ARG A 39 -12.51 -37.02 16.50
C ARG A 39 -13.34 -37.89 15.55
N LYS A 40 -14.67 -37.78 15.58
CA LYS A 40 -15.59 -38.55 14.72
C LYS A 40 -15.34 -38.29 13.23
N LEU A 41 -15.07 -37.04 12.84
CA LEU A 41 -14.86 -36.65 11.44
C LEU A 41 -13.39 -36.69 10.99
N ASN A 42 -12.45 -37.07 11.88
CA ASN A 42 -11.02 -36.97 11.64
C ASN A 42 -10.61 -35.57 11.10
N ARG A 43 -10.93 -34.53 11.89
CA ARG A 43 -10.63 -33.11 11.64
C ARG A 43 -9.98 -32.48 12.86
N SER A 44 -9.39 -31.29 12.72
CA SER A 44 -8.96 -30.51 13.89
C SER A 44 -10.16 -29.86 14.59
N GLN A 45 -10.10 -29.73 15.92
CA GLN A 45 -11.10 -28.99 16.70
C GLN A 45 -11.26 -27.55 16.18
N SER A 46 -10.16 -26.91 15.77
CA SER A 46 -10.21 -25.56 15.20
C SER A 46 -10.89 -25.50 13.81
N ALA A 47 -10.92 -26.59 13.04
CA ALA A 47 -11.69 -26.66 11.81
C ALA A 47 -13.19 -26.70 12.09
N ILE A 48 -13.61 -27.51 13.08
CA ILE A 48 -15.01 -27.58 13.53
C ILE A 48 -15.46 -26.24 14.12
N SER A 49 -14.65 -25.62 14.98
CA SER A 49 -14.94 -24.29 15.54
C SER A 49 -15.19 -23.23 14.46
N ARG A 50 -14.33 -23.19 13.42
CA ARG A 50 -14.48 -22.27 12.29
C ARG A 50 -15.70 -22.59 11.41
N GLU A 51 -16.07 -23.85 11.28
CA GLU A 51 -17.28 -24.27 10.56
C GLU A 51 -18.53 -23.84 11.34
N LEU A 52 -18.60 -24.17 12.63
CA LEU A 52 -19.71 -23.78 13.52
C LEU A 52 -19.93 -22.27 13.53
N LYS A 53 -18.85 -21.48 13.63
CA LYS A 53 -18.93 -20.02 13.54
C LYS A 53 -19.45 -19.54 12.18
N ARG A 54 -19.15 -20.26 11.09
CA ARG A 54 -19.61 -19.91 9.74
C ARG A 54 -21.10 -20.18 9.58
N GLY A 55 -21.55 -21.36 9.99
CA GLY A 55 -22.95 -21.77 9.85
C GLY A 55 -23.86 -21.34 11.01
N ASN A 56 -23.38 -20.55 11.97
CA ASN A 56 -24.20 -20.08 13.09
C ASN A 56 -25.34 -19.19 12.58
N ILE A 57 -26.56 -19.53 12.98
CA ILE A 57 -27.79 -18.82 12.63
C ILE A 57 -28.12 -17.76 13.67
N PHE A 58 -27.77 -17.99 14.93
CA PHE A 58 -28.13 -17.06 16.00
C PHE A 58 -27.29 -15.79 15.98
N ASP A 59 -27.97 -14.67 16.21
CA ASP A 59 -27.36 -13.37 16.46
C ASP A 59 -27.59 -12.96 17.92
N PHE A 60 -26.49 -12.61 18.59
CA PHE A 60 -26.48 -12.16 19.98
C PHE A 60 -25.82 -10.78 20.10
N SER A 61 -25.84 -9.99 19.03
CA SER A 61 -25.32 -8.62 18.97
C SER A 61 -25.84 -7.71 20.09
N ASN A 62 -27.06 -7.95 20.57
CA ASN A 62 -27.70 -7.17 21.64
C ASN A 62 -27.32 -7.60 23.06
N LEU A 63 -26.54 -8.67 23.25
CA LEU A 63 -26.14 -9.16 24.58
C LEU A 63 -24.72 -8.72 24.94
N SER A 64 -24.50 -8.39 26.23
CA SER A 64 -23.15 -8.13 26.73
C SER A 64 -22.30 -9.41 26.72
N LYS A 65 -20.97 -9.27 26.61
CA LYS A 65 -20.03 -10.40 26.66
C LYS A 65 -20.25 -11.29 27.88
N ARG A 66 -20.52 -10.69 29.05
CA ARG A 66 -20.74 -11.41 30.31
C ARG A 66 -21.99 -12.27 30.28
N GLN A 67 -23.09 -11.76 29.72
CA GLN A 67 -24.32 -12.54 29.53
C GLN A 67 -24.10 -13.69 28.56
N LEU A 68 -23.34 -13.45 27.49
CA LEU A 68 -22.97 -14.47 26.51
C LEU A 68 -22.19 -15.61 27.18
N PHE A 69 -21.17 -15.31 28.01
CA PHE A 69 -20.35 -16.31 28.69
C PHE A 69 -21.08 -17.18 29.72
N ASN A 70 -22.27 -16.78 30.18
CA ASN A 70 -23.07 -17.55 31.12
C ASN A 70 -24.00 -18.57 30.46
N LEU A 71 -24.25 -18.47 29.14
CA LEU A 71 -25.10 -19.43 28.41
C LEU A 71 -24.35 -20.73 28.10
N GLU A 72 -25.03 -21.84 27.85
CA GLU A 72 -24.37 -23.04 27.34
C GLU A 72 -23.91 -22.86 25.89
N ILE A 73 -22.82 -23.53 25.48
CA ILE A 73 -22.24 -23.35 24.15
C ILE A 73 -23.22 -23.76 23.02
N HIS A 74 -24.03 -24.80 23.25
CA HIS A 74 -25.05 -25.25 22.30
C HIS A 74 -26.26 -24.33 22.24
N SER A 75 -26.48 -23.51 23.27
CA SER A 75 -27.52 -22.47 23.29
C SER A 75 -27.07 -21.19 22.57
N ARG A 76 -25.75 -20.95 22.48
CA ARG A 76 -25.15 -19.82 21.74
C ARG A 76 -24.95 -20.08 20.25
N ILE A 77 -24.98 -21.33 19.82
CA ILE A 77 -24.67 -21.70 18.44
C ILE A 77 -25.73 -22.69 17.96
N LYS A 78 -26.60 -22.23 17.05
CA LYS A 78 -27.41 -23.11 16.22
C LYS A 78 -26.75 -23.17 14.85
N TYR A 79 -26.17 -24.31 14.53
CA TYR A 79 -25.47 -24.49 13.27
C TYR A 79 -26.42 -24.99 12.20
N SER A 80 -26.33 -24.41 10.99
CA SER A 80 -27.00 -24.92 9.79
C SER A 80 -25.99 -25.26 8.70
N ALA A 81 -26.07 -26.49 8.18
CA ALA A 81 -25.20 -26.93 7.10
C ALA A 81 -25.43 -26.12 5.82
N LEU A 82 -26.69 -25.83 5.48
CA LEU A 82 -27.06 -25.03 4.32
C LEU A 82 -26.44 -23.62 4.38
N ARG A 83 -26.52 -22.96 5.54
CA ARG A 83 -25.90 -21.64 5.75
C ARG A 83 -24.37 -21.73 5.65
N GLY A 84 -23.77 -22.74 6.27
CA GLY A 84 -22.33 -23.00 6.21
C GLY A 84 -21.84 -23.21 4.77
N GLN A 85 -22.61 -23.97 3.97
CA GLN A 85 -22.37 -24.26 2.57
C GLN A 85 -22.50 -22.99 1.72
N PHE A 86 -23.60 -22.25 1.84
CA PHE A 86 -23.83 -21.00 1.12
C PHE A 86 -22.69 -19.99 1.33
N LEU A 87 -22.28 -19.76 2.58
CA LEU A 87 -21.18 -18.84 2.90
C LEU A 87 -19.81 -19.36 2.42
N ALA A 88 -19.61 -20.68 2.41
CA ALA A 88 -18.40 -21.28 1.85
C ALA A 88 -18.32 -21.08 0.33
N THR A 89 -19.42 -21.28 -0.39
CA THR A 89 -19.54 -21.05 -1.84
C THR A 89 -19.32 -19.59 -2.19
N GLN A 90 -19.99 -18.66 -1.49
CA GLN A 90 -19.79 -17.22 -1.66
C GLN A 90 -18.32 -16.80 -1.50
N LYS A 91 -17.65 -17.30 -0.46
CA LYS A 91 -16.21 -17.04 -0.27
C LYS A 91 -15.33 -17.73 -1.32
N SER A 92 -15.76 -18.86 -1.88
CA SER A 92 -15.03 -19.57 -2.93
C SER A 92 -15.09 -18.82 -4.25
N VAL A 93 -16.23 -18.23 -4.61
CA VAL A 93 -16.38 -17.35 -5.78
C VAL A 93 -15.46 -16.14 -5.69
N ARG A 94 -15.22 -15.65 -4.46
CA ARG A 94 -14.27 -14.56 -4.18
C ARG A 94 -12.80 -15.00 -4.11
N ARG A 95 -12.51 -16.30 -4.11
CA ARG A 95 -11.14 -16.84 -4.03
C ARG A 95 -10.64 -17.19 -5.43
N GLY A 96 -9.57 -16.50 -5.82
CA GLY A 96 -8.90 -16.64 -7.11
C GLY A 96 -8.88 -15.33 -7.88
N ASN A 97 -8.11 -15.29 -8.98
CA ASN A 97 -8.23 -14.28 -10.02
C ASN A 97 -9.53 -14.50 -10.80
N GLY A 98 -10.67 -14.50 -10.09
CA GLY A 98 -11.99 -14.57 -10.69
C GLY A 98 -12.18 -13.31 -11.49
N SER A 99 -11.72 -13.35 -12.74
CA SER A 99 -12.19 -12.45 -13.78
C SER A 99 -13.71 -12.44 -13.67
N LYS A 100 -14.28 -11.29 -13.31
CA LYS A 100 -15.68 -10.98 -13.66
C LYS A 100 -15.89 -11.53 -15.06
N LEU A 101 -16.87 -12.39 -15.27
CA LEU A 101 -17.01 -13.03 -16.58
C LEU A 101 -17.05 -11.92 -17.64
N LEU A 102 -16.19 -12.04 -18.65
CA LEU A 102 -16.19 -11.11 -19.77
C LEU A 102 -17.46 -11.41 -20.56
N THR A 103 -18.53 -10.68 -20.29
CA THR A 103 -19.76 -10.76 -21.09
C THR A 103 -19.52 -10.11 -22.45
N PRO A 104 -20.25 -10.51 -23.51
CA PRO A 104 -20.14 -9.88 -24.83
C PRO A 104 -20.36 -8.37 -24.79
N GLU A 105 -21.36 -7.92 -24.01
CA GLU A 105 -21.66 -6.50 -23.78
C GLU A 105 -20.49 -5.75 -23.13
N LEU A 106 -19.90 -6.34 -22.08
CA LEU A 106 -18.75 -5.76 -21.39
C LEU A 106 -17.52 -5.69 -22.30
N LYS A 107 -17.34 -6.69 -23.16
CA LYS A 107 -16.27 -6.69 -24.17
C LYS A 107 -16.44 -5.53 -25.14
N GLU A 108 -17.60 -5.41 -25.78
CA GLU A 108 -17.87 -4.33 -26.76
C GLU A 108 -17.65 -2.96 -26.16
N LEU A 109 -18.11 -2.75 -24.94
CA LEU A 109 -18.06 -1.47 -24.27
C LEU A 109 -16.62 -1.11 -23.82
N ILE A 110 -15.82 -2.09 -23.35
CA ILE A 110 -14.38 -1.87 -23.10
C ILE A 110 -13.64 -1.57 -24.41
N GLU A 111 -13.92 -2.31 -25.49
CA GLU A 111 -13.29 -2.09 -26.79
C GLU A 111 -13.65 -0.72 -27.37
N HIS A 112 -14.90 -0.29 -27.23
CA HIS A 112 -15.36 1.03 -27.64
C HIS A 112 -14.61 2.15 -26.89
N TRP A 113 -14.56 2.10 -25.55
CA TRP A 113 -13.87 3.14 -24.78
C TRP A 113 -12.37 3.20 -25.05
N VAL A 114 -11.72 2.05 -25.24
CA VAL A 114 -10.27 2.06 -25.52
C VAL A 114 -9.98 2.48 -26.96
N ASN A 115 -10.76 2.00 -27.94
CA ASN A 115 -10.43 2.17 -29.35
C ASN A 115 -11.05 3.43 -29.97
N VAL A 116 -12.21 3.87 -29.49
CA VAL A 116 -12.94 5.06 -29.98
C VAL A 116 -12.66 6.27 -29.07
N GLU A 117 -12.94 6.14 -27.78
CA GLU A 117 -12.81 7.25 -26.81
C GLU A 117 -11.36 7.46 -26.34
N HIS A 118 -10.45 6.55 -26.65
CA HIS A 118 -9.03 6.60 -26.26
C HIS A 118 -8.76 6.56 -24.75
N TRP A 119 -9.64 5.91 -23.98
CA TRP A 119 -9.48 5.76 -22.54
C TRP A 119 -8.42 4.72 -22.17
N THR A 120 -7.71 4.95 -21.07
CA THR A 120 -6.80 3.97 -20.48
C THR A 120 -7.55 2.94 -19.62
N PRO A 121 -7.03 1.70 -19.46
CA PRO A 121 -7.63 0.72 -18.55
C PRO A 121 -7.76 1.22 -17.10
N GLU A 122 -6.86 2.11 -16.67
CA GLU A 122 -6.93 2.82 -15.39
C GLU A 122 -8.14 3.76 -15.31
N GLN A 123 -8.35 4.59 -16.33
CA GLN A 123 -9.49 5.51 -16.38
C GLN A 123 -10.82 4.74 -16.41
N ILE A 124 -10.89 3.65 -17.17
CA ILE A 124 -12.09 2.80 -17.21
C ILE A 124 -12.40 2.21 -15.84
N ALA A 125 -11.39 1.77 -15.10
CA ALA A 125 -11.56 1.19 -13.77
C ALA A 125 -11.89 2.24 -12.68
N GLU A 126 -11.35 3.45 -12.81
CA GLU A 126 -11.55 4.54 -11.84
C GLU A 126 -12.88 5.26 -12.02
N ALA A 127 -13.28 5.48 -13.27
CA ALA A 127 -14.51 6.20 -13.61
C ALA A 127 -15.78 5.40 -13.31
N LYS A 128 -15.67 4.12 -12.87
CA LYS A 128 -16.80 3.22 -12.57
C LYS A 128 -17.94 3.33 -13.59
N VAL A 129 -17.58 3.48 -14.87
CA VAL A 129 -18.57 3.79 -15.88
C VAL A 129 -19.47 2.55 -16.04
N SER A 130 -20.77 2.75 -15.85
CA SER A 130 -21.84 1.76 -16.06
C SER A 130 -21.91 0.57 -15.07
N ASP A 131 -21.79 0.78 -13.76
CA ASP A 131 -21.86 -0.31 -12.73
C ASP A 131 -20.84 -1.46 -12.95
N ILE A 132 -19.89 -1.26 -13.87
CA ILE A 132 -18.85 -2.20 -14.21
C ILE A 132 -17.74 -2.03 -13.18
N GLU A 133 -17.80 -2.83 -12.13
CA GLU A 133 -16.76 -2.91 -11.11
C GLU A 133 -15.52 -3.72 -11.60
N VAL A 134 -14.93 -3.43 -12.77
CA VAL A 134 -13.78 -4.20 -13.28
C VAL A 134 -12.48 -3.47 -12.97
N SER A 135 -11.46 -4.19 -12.49
CA SER A 135 -10.14 -3.60 -12.22
C SER A 135 -9.33 -3.41 -13.51
N ALA A 136 -8.48 -2.39 -13.55
CA ALA A 136 -7.57 -2.13 -14.67
C ALA A 136 -6.64 -3.34 -14.96
N SER A 137 -6.23 -4.07 -13.93
CA SER A 137 -5.46 -5.32 -14.08
C SER A 137 -6.24 -6.42 -14.79
N THR A 138 -7.55 -6.51 -14.56
CA THR A 138 -8.43 -7.49 -15.21
C THR A 138 -8.53 -7.21 -16.70
N ILE A 139 -8.76 -5.94 -17.08
CA ILE A 139 -8.81 -5.49 -18.48
C ILE A 139 -7.49 -5.84 -19.19
N ARG A 140 -6.34 -5.52 -18.59
CA ARG A 140 -5.02 -5.86 -19.13
C ARG A 140 -4.79 -7.37 -19.29
N ASN A 141 -5.30 -8.18 -18.36
CA ASN A 141 -5.18 -9.63 -18.44
C ASN A 141 -6.03 -10.22 -19.57
N TRP A 142 -7.23 -9.70 -19.81
CA TRP A 142 -8.04 -10.11 -20.96
C TRP A 142 -7.40 -9.74 -22.29
N ALA A 143 -6.78 -8.56 -22.37
CA ALA A 143 -6.03 -8.15 -23.55
C ALA A 143 -4.84 -9.07 -23.82
N LYS A 144 -4.06 -9.42 -22.77
CA LYS A 144 -2.95 -10.38 -22.88
C LYS A 144 -3.40 -11.78 -23.30
N GLN A 145 -4.61 -12.19 -22.90
CA GLN A 145 -5.20 -13.47 -23.27
C GLN A 145 -5.86 -13.43 -24.67
N GLY A 146 -5.86 -12.28 -25.36
CA GLY A 146 -6.51 -12.12 -26.66
C GLY A 146 -8.04 -12.12 -26.62
N LYS A 147 -8.66 -11.94 -25.43
CA LYS A 147 -10.12 -11.97 -25.27
C LYS A 147 -10.79 -10.64 -25.65
N ILE A 148 -10.05 -9.55 -25.51
CA ILE A 148 -10.44 -8.20 -25.94
C ILE A 148 -9.34 -7.64 -26.83
N TYR A 149 -9.73 -6.90 -27.86
CA TYR A 149 -8.83 -6.17 -28.73
C TYR A 149 -8.63 -4.75 -28.20
N LEU A 150 -7.44 -4.48 -27.69
CA LEU A 150 -7.01 -3.13 -27.36
C LEU A 150 -6.12 -2.63 -28.49
N ARG A 151 -6.43 -1.44 -29.05
CA ARG A 151 -5.54 -0.74 -29.97
C ARG A 151 -4.14 -0.68 -29.37
N PRO A 152 -3.08 -0.98 -30.13
CA PRO A 152 -1.71 -0.86 -29.65
C PRO A 152 -1.46 0.58 -29.17
N TYR A 153 -1.49 0.79 -27.85
CA TYR A 153 -1.10 2.06 -27.28
C TYR A 153 0.42 2.15 -27.46
N TYR A 154 0.88 3.05 -28.32
CA TYR A 154 2.29 3.38 -28.49
C TYR A 154 2.81 4.07 -27.22
N ARG A 155 2.89 3.36 -26.09
CA ARG A 155 4.01 3.61 -25.18
C ARG A 155 5.22 3.18 -25.99
N LYS A 156 5.97 4.14 -26.52
CA LYS A 156 7.39 3.93 -26.78
C LYS A 156 7.94 3.34 -25.49
N ARG A 157 8.03 2.00 -25.40
CA ARG A 157 8.98 1.37 -24.50
C ARG A 157 10.28 1.93 -25.01
N ALA A 158 10.84 2.91 -24.31
CA ALA A 158 12.23 3.23 -24.50
C ALA A 158 12.93 1.88 -24.40
N HIS A 159 13.50 1.42 -25.51
CA HIS A 159 14.29 0.20 -25.56
C HIS A 159 15.56 0.55 -24.81
N ASN A 160 15.45 0.62 -23.48
CA ASN A 160 16.57 0.93 -22.63
C ASN A 160 17.56 -0.18 -22.87
N THR A 161 18.74 0.20 -23.31
CA THR A 161 19.88 -0.71 -23.44
C THR A 161 20.11 -1.40 -22.10
N ASP A 162 20.74 -2.58 -22.10
CA ASP A 162 20.99 -3.29 -20.83
C ASP A 162 21.85 -2.45 -19.86
N ALA A 163 22.71 -1.56 -20.39
CA ALA A 163 23.43 -0.54 -19.63
C ALA A 163 22.49 0.48 -18.94
N GLU A 164 21.45 0.96 -19.62
CA GLU A 164 20.46 1.86 -19.04
C GLU A 164 19.59 1.17 -17.98
N LYS A 165 19.22 -0.10 -18.19
CA LYS A 165 18.50 -0.90 -17.18
C LYS A 165 19.34 -1.07 -15.91
N VAL A 166 20.64 -1.36 -16.05
CA VAL A 166 21.58 -1.45 -14.93
C VAL A 166 21.67 -0.09 -14.21
N LYS A 167 21.85 1.01 -14.94
CA LYS A 167 21.92 2.38 -14.36
C LYS A 167 20.67 2.73 -13.56
N ILE A 168 19.48 2.42 -14.09
CA ILE A 168 18.19 2.63 -13.41
C ILE A 168 18.07 1.75 -12.16
N LYS A 169 18.45 0.47 -12.24
CA LYS A 169 18.45 -0.46 -11.09
C LYS A 169 19.34 0.07 -9.95
N THR A 170 20.52 0.59 -10.29
CA THR A 170 21.46 1.19 -9.33
C THR A 170 20.91 2.46 -8.70
N GLN A 171 20.19 3.30 -9.45
CA GLN A 171 19.52 4.49 -8.89
C GLN A 171 18.43 4.11 -7.88
N TYR A 172 17.59 3.12 -8.18
CA TYR A 172 16.57 2.63 -7.24
C TYR A 172 17.17 2.01 -5.97
N GLN A 173 18.32 1.36 -6.07
CA GLN A 173 19.04 0.83 -4.90
C GLN A 173 19.60 1.96 -4.04
N LYS A 174 20.24 2.96 -4.66
CA LYS A 174 20.72 4.17 -3.96
C LYS A 174 19.59 4.92 -3.25
N GLN A 175 18.44 5.08 -3.91
CA GLN A 175 17.30 5.77 -3.32
C GLN A 175 16.75 5.02 -2.09
N ARG A 176 16.62 3.69 -2.19
CA ARG A 176 16.19 2.85 -1.06
C ARG A 176 17.13 2.94 0.13
N GLU A 177 18.44 2.99 -0.11
CA GLU A 177 19.43 3.14 0.95
C GLU A 177 19.34 4.53 1.61
N ILE A 178 19.15 5.59 0.83
CA ILE A 178 18.90 6.95 1.35
C ILE A 178 17.65 6.97 2.23
N ASP A 179 16.56 6.35 1.80
CA ASP A 179 15.31 6.33 2.56
C ASP A 179 15.43 5.51 3.85
N ARG A 180 16.20 4.42 3.83
CA ARG A 180 16.55 3.63 5.02
C ARG A 180 17.36 4.46 6.02
N LEU A 181 18.42 5.12 5.57
CA LEU A 181 19.26 5.99 6.41
C LEU A 181 18.46 7.16 6.99
N ARG A 182 17.59 7.80 6.19
CA ARG A 182 16.68 8.85 6.68
C ARG A 182 15.75 8.35 7.77
N SER A 183 15.17 7.17 7.59
CA SER A 183 14.27 6.56 8.58
C SER A 183 15.01 6.26 9.89
N GLN A 184 16.25 5.78 9.80
CA GLN A 184 17.11 5.54 10.96
C GLN A 184 17.51 6.83 11.67
N LEU A 185 17.92 7.88 10.95
CA LEU A 185 18.25 9.17 11.53
C LEU A 185 17.03 9.83 12.19
N LYS A 186 15.83 9.61 11.64
CA LYS A 186 14.57 10.06 12.22
C LYS A 186 14.25 9.33 13.53
N SER A 187 14.44 8.00 13.58
CA SER A 187 14.21 7.23 14.82
C SER A 187 15.23 7.56 15.92
N GLN A 188 16.45 7.95 15.55
CA GLN A 188 17.48 8.43 16.46
C GLN A 188 17.28 9.89 16.91
N GLY A 189 16.28 10.58 16.39
CA GLY A 189 16.02 12.00 16.69
C GLY A 189 17.06 12.98 16.11
N ILE A 190 17.97 12.50 15.24
CA ILE A 190 19.02 13.32 14.62
C ILE A 190 18.45 14.12 13.44
N LEU A 191 17.56 13.51 12.66
CA LEU A 191 16.88 14.17 11.54
C LEU A 191 15.62 14.88 12.04
N VAL A 192 15.78 16.08 12.60
CA VAL A 192 14.66 16.95 12.96
C VAL A 192 14.37 17.89 11.79
N HIS A 193 13.31 17.61 11.05
CA HIS A 193 12.78 18.56 10.09
C HIS A 193 11.93 19.58 10.83
N HIS A 194 12.41 20.82 10.92
CA HIS A 194 11.58 21.95 11.29
C HIS A 194 11.05 22.59 10.02
N SER A 195 9.74 22.53 9.82
CA SER A 195 9.09 23.27 8.76
C SER A 195 9.22 24.77 9.00
N ILE A 196 9.28 25.58 7.94
CA ILE A 196 9.24 27.05 8.06
C ILE A 196 7.99 27.54 8.79
N TYR A 197 6.90 26.76 8.71
CA TYR A 197 5.62 27.03 9.37
C TYR A 197 5.66 26.75 10.88
N GLU A 198 6.62 25.95 11.36
CA GLU A 198 6.76 25.57 12.77
C GLU A 198 7.69 26.53 13.54
N ARG A 199 8.22 27.56 12.88
CA ARG A 199 9.13 28.50 13.53
C ARG A 199 8.43 29.30 14.64
N PRO A 200 9.11 29.60 15.76
CA PRO A 200 8.53 30.41 16.83
C PRO A 200 7.96 31.74 16.32
N PRO A 201 6.73 32.14 16.74
CA PRO A 201 6.07 33.35 16.26
C PRO A 201 6.91 34.62 16.42
N LYS A 202 7.77 34.67 17.45
CA LYS A 202 8.71 35.78 17.68
C LYS A 202 9.62 36.09 16.47
N ILE A 203 10.02 35.08 15.69
CA ILE A 203 10.89 35.23 14.52
C ILE A 203 10.15 35.94 13.36
N ASN A 204 8.84 35.76 13.26
CA ASN A 204 8.02 36.45 12.25
C ASN A 204 8.01 37.97 12.44
N THR A 205 8.14 38.43 13.69
CA THR A 205 8.04 39.86 14.02
C THR A 205 9.23 40.68 13.52
N ARG A 206 10.35 40.04 13.15
CA ARG A 206 11.60 40.70 12.68
C ARG A 206 12.15 41.75 13.65
N LYS A 207 11.83 41.66 14.94
CA LYS A 207 12.24 42.65 15.96
C LYS A 207 13.66 42.41 16.51
N GLN A 208 14.20 41.20 16.37
CA GLN A 208 15.49 40.77 16.91
C GLN A 208 16.51 40.52 15.79
N PHE A 209 17.76 40.94 16.01
CA PHE A 209 18.89 40.66 15.12
C PHE A 209 19.38 39.23 15.34
N GLY A 210 19.96 38.62 14.30
CA GLY A 210 20.61 37.30 14.38
C GLY A 210 19.76 36.16 13.84
N HIS A 211 18.67 36.48 13.13
CA HIS A 211 17.86 35.49 12.42
C HIS A 211 18.25 35.47 10.94
N TRP A 212 19.02 34.47 10.54
CA TRP A 212 19.53 34.34 9.18
C TRP A 212 18.75 33.29 8.39
N GLU A 213 18.44 33.59 7.14
CA GLU A 213 17.86 32.66 6.16
C GLU A 213 18.88 32.37 5.07
N ILE A 214 18.96 31.11 4.67
CA ILE A 214 19.85 30.63 3.62
C ILE A 214 19.01 30.03 2.50
N ASP A 215 19.10 30.59 1.29
CA ASP A 215 18.40 30.07 0.13
C ASP A 215 19.38 29.75 -1.00
N LEU A 216 18.94 28.89 -1.92
CA LEU A 216 19.68 28.59 -3.13
C LEU A 216 18.85 28.99 -4.35
N VAL A 217 19.31 30.02 -5.05
CA VAL A 217 18.69 30.48 -6.30
C VAL A 217 19.29 29.69 -7.45
N LEU A 218 18.43 28.94 -8.14
CA LEU A 218 18.81 28.16 -9.31
C LEU A 218 18.59 28.98 -10.59
N PRO A 219 19.42 28.78 -11.63
CA PRO A 219 19.22 29.40 -12.93
C PRO A 219 17.89 28.98 -13.54
N ALA A 220 17.32 29.87 -14.35
CA ALA A 220 16.07 29.63 -15.04
C ALA A 220 16.19 28.40 -15.96
N LYS A 221 15.11 27.62 -16.03
CA LYS A 221 15.01 26.52 -16.99
C LYS A 221 14.97 27.08 -18.42
N GLY A 222 15.68 26.44 -19.34
CA GLY A 222 15.61 26.76 -20.76
C GLY A 222 14.22 26.46 -21.35
N LYS A 223 14.00 26.86 -22.60
CA LYS A 223 12.71 26.65 -23.31
C LYS A 223 12.29 25.17 -23.41
N ASN A 224 13.25 24.25 -23.35
CA ASN A 224 13.04 22.81 -23.33
C ASN A 224 12.81 22.23 -21.91
N GLY A 225 12.75 23.07 -20.88
CA GLY A 225 12.61 22.65 -19.48
C GLY A 225 13.91 22.18 -18.82
N GLU A 226 15.03 22.15 -19.55
CA GLU A 226 16.33 21.71 -19.04
C GLU A 226 17.12 22.87 -18.44
N ILE A 227 17.85 22.58 -17.37
CA ILE A 227 18.78 23.52 -16.74
C ILE A 227 20.17 23.18 -17.28
N ASN A 228 20.67 24.00 -18.21
CA ASN A 228 21.99 23.80 -18.82
C ASN A 228 23.12 24.30 -17.91
N ASP A 229 22.84 25.33 -17.10
CA ASP A 229 23.79 25.86 -16.13
C ASP A 229 23.60 25.17 -14.78
N LYS A 230 24.61 24.42 -14.33
CA LYS A 230 24.55 23.70 -13.06
C LYS A 230 24.81 24.62 -11.86
N SER A 231 25.32 25.83 -12.11
CA SER A 231 25.66 26.80 -11.07
C SER A 231 24.43 27.26 -10.29
N ALA A 232 24.67 27.86 -9.13
CA ALA A 232 23.62 28.42 -8.30
C ALA A 232 24.14 29.64 -7.53
N ILE A 233 23.24 30.47 -7.03
CA ILE A 233 23.60 31.56 -6.12
C ILE A 233 23.12 31.16 -4.72
N LEU A 234 24.07 31.03 -3.80
CA LEU A 234 23.81 30.86 -2.38
C LEU A 234 23.58 32.23 -1.75
N THR A 235 22.42 32.41 -1.14
CA THR A 235 22.03 33.66 -0.49
C THR A 235 22.05 33.46 1.02
N LEU A 236 22.47 34.49 1.75
CA LEU A 236 22.33 34.54 3.20
C LEU A 236 21.77 35.90 3.59
N VAL A 237 20.61 35.91 4.24
CA VAL A 237 19.84 37.13 4.52
C VAL A 237 19.51 37.23 6.00
N GLU A 238 19.87 38.34 6.64
CA GLU A 238 19.46 38.66 8.01
C GLU A 238 18.07 39.30 8.01
N ARG A 239 17.12 38.74 8.76
CA ARG A 239 15.69 39.08 8.62
C ARG A 239 15.30 40.46 9.16
N LYS A 240 16.02 41.01 10.14
CA LYS A 240 15.71 42.32 10.75
C LYS A 240 16.25 43.46 9.90
N THR A 241 17.54 43.43 9.62
CA THR A 241 18.30 44.45 8.89
C THR A 241 18.16 44.31 7.38
N ARG A 242 17.73 43.14 6.89
CA ARG A 242 17.72 42.78 5.46
C ARG A 242 19.10 42.82 4.81
N PHE A 243 20.16 42.77 5.62
CA PHE A 243 21.51 42.59 5.12
C PHE A 243 21.61 41.26 4.36
N TYR A 244 22.11 41.30 3.12
CA TYR A 244 22.20 40.15 2.23
C TYR A 244 23.62 39.92 1.76
N VAL A 245 24.03 38.66 1.71
CA VAL A 245 25.30 38.24 1.12
C VAL A 245 25.01 37.15 0.08
N LEU A 246 25.68 37.25 -1.06
CA LEU A 246 25.45 36.38 -2.23
C LEU A 246 26.78 35.80 -2.68
N VAL A 247 26.81 34.49 -2.90
CA VAL A 247 27.99 33.79 -3.45
C VAL A 247 27.53 32.87 -4.57
N LYS A 248 28.16 33.02 -5.74
CA LYS A 248 27.98 32.07 -6.84
C LYS A 248 28.74 30.78 -6.51
N ILE A 249 28.07 29.65 -6.64
CA ILE A 249 28.63 28.31 -6.48
C ILE A 249 28.51 27.52 -7.77
N ASP A 250 29.45 26.60 -7.98
CA ASP A 250 29.57 25.84 -9.25
C ASP A 250 28.43 24.84 -9.45
N SER A 251 27.85 24.31 -8.36
CA SER A 251 26.68 23.46 -8.44
C SER A 251 25.82 23.41 -7.18
N LYS A 252 24.59 22.89 -7.31
CA LYS A 252 23.70 22.57 -6.17
C LYS A 252 24.10 21.32 -5.38
N GLN A 253 25.22 20.69 -5.69
CA GLN A 253 25.70 19.52 -4.96
C GLN A 253 26.17 19.92 -3.56
N SER A 254 26.01 19.03 -2.58
CA SER A 254 26.31 19.33 -1.18
C SER A 254 27.74 19.82 -0.97
N PHE A 255 28.71 19.30 -1.73
CA PHE A 255 30.10 19.73 -1.64
C PHE A 255 30.29 21.22 -1.97
N ASP A 256 29.74 21.68 -3.10
CA ASP A 256 29.87 23.07 -3.55
C ASP A 256 29.07 24.03 -2.66
N VAL A 257 27.90 23.59 -2.18
CA VAL A 257 27.08 24.36 -1.22
C VAL A 257 27.85 24.56 0.10
N ILE A 258 28.47 23.52 0.64
CA ILE A 258 29.27 23.61 1.88
C ILE A 258 30.48 24.52 1.67
N LYS A 259 31.16 24.40 0.52
CA LYS A 259 32.29 25.26 0.17
C LYS A 259 31.87 26.74 0.11
N GLY A 260 30.77 27.05 -0.58
CA GLY A 260 30.22 28.40 -0.65
C GLY A 260 29.78 28.94 0.71
N PHE A 261 29.15 28.10 1.53
CA PHE A 261 28.74 28.48 2.89
C PHE A 261 29.93 28.82 3.79
N ARG A 262 30.99 27.99 3.78
CA ARG A 262 32.23 28.27 4.53
C ARG A 262 32.84 29.60 4.10
N TYR A 263 32.91 29.85 2.79
CA TYR A 263 33.40 31.11 2.25
C TYR A 263 32.58 32.32 2.74
N LEU A 264 31.24 32.21 2.78
CA LEU A 264 30.37 33.25 3.34
C LEU A 264 30.65 33.52 4.83
N VAL A 265 30.72 32.46 5.63
CA VAL A 265 30.90 32.59 7.08
C VAL A 265 32.28 33.13 7.44
N ASP A 266 33.34 32.60 6.83
CA ASP A 266 34.70 32.93 7.22
C ASP A 266 35.19 34.26 6.64
N CYS A 267 34.74 34.67 5.44
CA CYS A 267 35.27 35.86 4.77
C CYS A 267 34.35 37.09 4.79
N LYS A 268 33.04 36.93 5.10
CA LYS A 268 32.06 38.03 4.95
C LYS A 268 31.26 38.35 6.21
N ILE A 269 31.21 37.44 7.19
CA ILE A 269 30.39 37.60 8.40
C ILE A 269 31.24 37.80 9.65
N LYS A 270 32.44 37.20 9.71
CA LYS A 270 33.41 37.53 10.77
C LYS A 270 33.91 38.96 10.53
N PRO A 271 33.76 39.88 11.50
CA PRO A 271 34.48 41.15 11.44
C PRO A 271 35.97 40.83 11.52
N ASN A 272 36.77 41.47 10.67
CA ASN A 272 38.23 41.50 10.84
C ASN A 272 38.48 41.93 12.28
N THR A 273 39.06 41.01 13.06
CA THR A 273 39.56 41.31 14.40
C THR A 273 40.88 42.04 14.27
#